data_AF-A0A9D2E300-F1
#
_entry.id   AF-A0A9D2E300-F1
#
_cell.length_a   1.000
_cell.length_b   1.000
_cell.length_c   1.000
_cell.angle_alpha   90.00
_cell.angle_beta   90.00
_cell.angle_gamma   90.00
#
_symmetry.space_group_name_H-M   'P 1'
#
loop_
_entity.id
_entity.type
_entity.pdbx_description
1 polymer ?
#
loop_
_entity_poly.entity_id
_entity_poly.type
_entity_poly.pdbx_seq_one_letter_code
_entity_poly.pdbx_strand_id
1 'polypeptide(L)'
;MNEMSVREWQARFRAGDFSSRDRAVQCEAGWYDWFCRDDALAGRLKKLSSVVLGIKSPFILDNYYVWFKNNCPVNGPLYDDARFEPLVGERDGKYFVVSLDSPHEPARWSLYTERYGYDAPEFCSGNVREMTRYIDAIAPELAKGYLPGFVQEKEAVARYVLQHEGKAAYCIRREGEHLFAYQSSVDWKYRAVAASASIDEAPKEYPAVQAEQYEGIYVFPSEAPAQGKEQDAIQQAWHRKGQER
;
A
#
# COMPACT_ATOMS: atom_id res chain seq x y z
N MET A 1 -15.01 14.06 17.29
CA MET A 1 -13.59 14.12 17.65
C MET A 1 -13.13 15.53 17.28
N ASN A 2 -12.36 16.22 18.12
CA ASN A 2 -11.82 17.51 17.71
C ASN A 2 -10.55 17.23 16.90
N GLU A 3 -10.58 17.49 15.61
CA GLU A 3 -9.45 17.22 14.71
C GLU A 3 -8.31 18.19 15.03
N MET A 4 -7.18 17.65 15.47
CA MET A 4 -5.97 18.42 15.77
C MET A 4 -4.89 18.07 14.77
N SER A 5 -4.05 19.06 14.43
CA SER A 5 -2.93 18.81 13.53
C SER A 5 -1.99 17.75 14.07
N VAL A 6 -1.28 17.01 13.20
CA VAL A 6 -0.24 16.07 13.64
C VAL A 6 0.82 16.80 14.48
N ARG A 7 1.14 18.07 14.18
CA ARG A 7 2.03 18.88 15.02
C ARG A 7 1.52 19.02 16.44
N GLU A 8 0.26 19.42 16.59
CA GLU A 8 -0.38 19.58 17.89
C GLU A 8 -0.47 18.24 18.63
N TRP A 9 -0.88 17.19 17.93
CA TRP A 9 -0.91 15.83 18.46
C TRP A 9 0.46 15.40 19.00
N GLN A 10 1.54 15.64 18.25
CA GLN A 10 2.90 15.33 18.70
C GLN A 10 3.27 16.13 19.97
N ALA A 11 2.87 17.39 20.08
CA ALA A 11 3.13 18.23 21.25
C ALA A 11 2.40 17.68 22.49
N ARG A 12 1.11 17.37 22.35
CA ARG A 12 0.28 16.81 23.42
C ARG A 12 0.75 15.42 23.86
N PHE A 13 1.12 14.56 22.92
CA PHE A 13 1.69 13.25 23.26
C PHE A 13 2.98 13.41 24.08
N ARG A 14 3.87 14.35 23.70
CA ARG A 14 5.11 14.61 24.45
C ARG A 14 4.86 15.23 25.83
N ALA A 15 3.81 16.04 25.98
CA ALA A 15 3.38 16.59 27.27
C ALA A 15 2.78 15.54 28.21
N GLY A 16 2.44 14.36 27.68
CA GLY A 16 1.91 13.24 28.44
C GLY A 16 0.38 13.21 28.53
N ASP A 17 -0.32 14.08 27.80
CA ASP A 17 -1.78 14.20 27.79
C ASP A 17 -2.49 12.86 27.53
N PHE A 18 -1.87 11.98 26.74
CA PHE A 18 -2.44 10.69 26.33
C PHE A 18 -1.93 9.49 27.14
N SER A 19 -1.34 9.72 28.32
CA SER A 19 -0.73 8.66 29.16
C SER A 19 -1.76 7.86 29.97
N SER A 20 -2.94 8.42 30.21
CA SER A 20 -4.00 7.76 30.98
C SER A 20 -4.61 6.58 30.22
N ARG A 21 -5.01 5.53 30.96
CA ARG A 21 -5.76 4.38 30.41
C ARG A 21 -7.26 4.63 30.29
N ASP A 22 -7.73 5.82 30.67
CA ASP A 22 -9.14 6.20 30.53
C ASP A 22 -9.54 6.18 29.05
N ARG A 23 -10.65 5.51 28.75
CA ARG A 23 -11.24 5.47 27.41
C ARG A 23 -11.47 6.87 26.86
N ALA A 24 -11.95 7.82 27.65
CA ALA A 24 -12.21 9.19 27.17
C ALA A 24 -10.92 9.87 26.68
N VAL A 25 -9.83 9.71 27.43
CA VAL A 25 -8.50 10.21 27.05
C VAL A 25 -7.99 9.52 25.79
N GLN A 26 -8.25 8.22 25.63
CA GLN A 26 -7.82 7.47 24.43
C GLN A 26 -8.66 7.82 23.19
N CYS A 27 -9.96 8.11 23.36
CA CYS A 27 -10.78 8.69 22.30
C CYS A 27 -10.26 10.08 21.89
N GLU A 28 -9.89 10.92 22.86
CA GLU A 28 -9.28 12.23 22.61
C GLU A 28 -7.93 12.12 21.90
N ALA A 29 -7.14 11.11 22.25
CA ALA A 29 -5.88 10.81 21.59
C ALA A 29 -6.05 10.35 20.13
N GLY A 30 -7.27 10.01 19.69
CA GLY A 30 -7.58 9.67 18.31
C GLY A 30 -8.02 8.23 18.06
N TRP A 31 -8.20 7.40 19.10
CA TRP A 31 -8.79 6.08 18.90
C TRP A 31 -10.25 6.20 18.45
N TYR A 32 -10.56 5.61 17.29
CA TYR A 32 -11.90 5.69 16.69
C TYR A 32 -12.71 4.41 16.86
N ASP A 33 -12.07 3.26 16.60
CA ASP A 33 -12.70 1.94 16.62
C ASP A 33 -11.66 0.88 16.99
N TRP A 34 -12.03 -0.06 17.87
CA TRP A 34 -11.12 -1.04 18.43
C TRP A 34 -11.82 -2.32 18.90
N PHE A 35 -11.09 -3.43 18.86
CA PHE A 35 -11.55 -4.74 19.34
C PHE A 35 -10.82 -5.22 20.60
N CYS A 36 -9.74 -4.54 21.01
CA CYS A 36 -9.08 -4.79 22.28
C CYS A 36 -9.85 -4.17 23.46
N ARG A 37 -9.38 -4.43 24.69
CA ARG A 37 -9.93 -3.76 25.87
C ARG A 37 -9.51 -2.28 25.91
N ASP A 38 -10.36 -1.42 26.46
CA ASP A 38 -10.09 0.01 26.61
C ASP A 38 -8.77 0.29 27.35
N ASP A 39 -8.48 -0.49 28.40
CA ASP A 39 -7.27 -0.32 29.22
C ASP A 39 -5.96 -0.66 28.49
N ALA A 40 -6.04 -1.31 27.32
CA ALA A 40 -4.90 -1.63 26.48
C ALA A 40 -4.54 -0.50 25.49
N LEU A 41 -5.46 0.44 25.23
CA LEU A 41 -5.31 1.46 24.19
C LEU A 41 -4.10 2.36 24.42
N ALA A 42 -3.86 2.82 25.65
CA ALA A 42 -2.70 3.67 25.95
C ALA A 42 -1.36 2.97 25.65
N GLY A 43 -1.28 1.66 25.93
CA GLY A 43 -0.09 0.86 25.65
C GLY A 43 0.13 0.65 24.14
N ARG A 44 -0.95 0.44 23.39
CA ARG A 44 -0.94 0.33 21.92
C ARG A 44 -0.59 1.67 21.26
N LEU A 45 -1.17 2.76 21.75
CA LEU A 45 -0.89 4.12 21.29
C LEU A 45 0.60 4.44 21.41
N LYS A 46 1.23 4.04 22.53
CA LYS A 46 2.68 4.21 22.72
C LYS A 46 3.52 3.48 21.66
N LYS A 47 3.04 2.37 21.10
CA LYS A 47 3.74 1.67 20.01
C LYS A 47 3.58 2.44 18.69
N LEU A 48 2.35 2.79 18.35
CA LEU A 48 2.03 3.56 17.14
C LEU A 48 2.64 4.96 17.15
N SER A 49 2.75 5.62 18.31
CA SER A 49 3.27 6.98 18.40
C SER A 49 4.67 7.14 17.85
N SER A 50 5.47 6.05 17.78
CA SER A 50 6.78 6.07 17.16
C SER A 50 6.75 6.49 15.69
N VAL A 51 5.74 6.09 14.90
CA VAL A 51 5.60 6.56 13.51
C VAL A 51 5.14 8.01 13.47
N VAL A 52 4.14 8.37 14.29
CA VAL A 52 3.59 9.72 14.30
C VAL A 52 4.63 10.74 14.72
N LEU A 53 5.40 10.47 15.78
CA LEU A 53 6.47 11.34 16.29
C LEU A 53 7.69 11.42 15.36
N GLY A 54 7.88 10.40 14.52
CA GLY A 54 9.02 10.31 13.61
C GLY A 54 8.85 11.17 12.35
N ILE A 55 7.62 11.47 11.93
CA ILE A 55 7.31 12.39 10.84
C ILE A 55 7.83 13.80 11.16
N LYS A 56 8.53 14.42 10.20
CA LYS A 56 9.13 15.76 10.29
C LYS A 56 8.67 16.73 9.21
N SER A 57 8.05 16.25 8.14
CA SER A 57 7.59 17.09 7.04
C SER A 57 6.59 18.15 7.54
N PRO A 58 6.87 19.46 7.37
CA PRO A 58 5.95 20.52 7.76
C PRO A 58 4.58 20.38 7.10
N PHE A 59 4.55 19.93 5.84
CA PHE A 59 3.30 19.72 5.13
C PHE A 59 2.39 18.73 5.86
N ILE A 60 2.92 17.55 6.24
CA ILE A 60 2.15 16.56 6.98
C ILE A 60 1.81 17.07 8.38
N LEU A 61 2.79 17.67 9.07
CA LEU A 61 2.61 18.18 10.43
C LEU A 61 1.48 19.22 10.55
N ASP A 62 1.34 20.09 9.56
CA ASP A 62 0.45 21.25 9.61
C ASP A 62 -0.88 21.06 8.86
N ASN A 63 -0.96 20.09 7.95
CA ASN A 63 -2.13 19.92 7.07
C ASN A 63 -2.85 18.59 7.28
N TYR A 64 -2.40 17.73 8.19
CA TYR A 64 -3.04 16.46 8.48
C TYR A 64 -3.43 16.35 9.95
N TYR A 65 -4.48 15.57 10.22
CA TYR A 65 -4.72 14.98 11.53
C TYR A 65 -4.46 13.48 11.48
N VAL A 66 -4.31 12.87 12.66
CA VAL A 66 -4.10 11.43 12.83
C VAL A 66 -5.19 10.83 13.69
N TRP A 67 -5.63 9.63 13.33
CA TRP A 67 -6.52 8.80 14.15
C TRP A 67 -6.10 7.33 14.07
N PHE A 68 -6.60 6.52 14.99
CA PHE A 68 -6.10 5.17 15.23
C PHE A 68 -7.22 4.15 15.24
N LYS A 69 -6.91 2.95 14.73
CA LYS A 69 -7.75 1.77 14.88
C LYS A 69 -6.98 0.59 15.42
N ASN A 70 -7.69 -0.27 16.15
CA ASN A 70 -7.24 -1.61 16.45
C ASN A 70 -8.15 -2.53 15.66
N ASN A 71 -7.61 -3.24 14.68
CA ASN A 71 -8.38 -4.01 13.72
C ASN A 71 -8.46 -5.48 14.12
N CYS A 72 -9.61 -6.10 13.83
CA CYS A 72 -9.82 -7.55 13.93
C CYS A 72 -9.76 -8.16 12.53
N PRO A 73 -8.61 -8.72 12.10
CA PRO A 73 -8.59 -9.47 10.87
C PRO A 73 -9.41 -10.74 11.11
N VAL A 74 -10.37 -11.03 10.22
CA VAL A 74 -11.21 -12.24 10.29
C VAL A 74 -10.34 -13.50 10.53
N ASN A 75 -9.13 -13.52 9.98
CA ASN A 75 -8.11 -14.52 10.26
C ASN A 75 -6.80 -13.85 10.73
N GLY A 76 -6.40 -14.11 11.96
CA GLY A 76 -5.12 -13.66 12.51
C GLY A 76 -5.25 -12.85 13.81
N PRO A 77 -4.12 -12.43 14.41
CA PRO A 77 -4.11 -11.57 15.60
C PRO A 77 -4.61 -10.15 15.31
N LEU A 78 -5.14 -9.47 16.34
CA LEU A 78 -5.45 -8.04 16.27
C LEU A 78 -4.19 -7.23 15.98
N TYR A 79 -4.31 -6.22 15.12
CA TYR A 79 -3.23 -5.31 14.76
C TYR A 79 -3.69 -3.86 14.88
N ASP A 80 -2.75 -2.92 14.88
CA ASP A 80 -3.03 -1.50 15.07
C ASP A 80 -2.71 -0.71 13.78
N ASP A 81 -3.44 0.35 13.49
CA ASP A 81 -3.11 1.29 12.41
C ASP A 81 -3.20 2.76 12.85
N ALA A 82 -2.39 3.60 12.20
CA ALA A 82 -2.46 5.05 12.27
C ALA A 82 -2.88 5.56 10.89
N ARG A 83 -3.90 6.41 10.85
CA ARG A 83 -4.51 6.93 9.62
C ARG A 83 -4.36 8.43 9.58
N PHE A 84 -3.92 8.92 8.43
CA PHE A 84 -3.59 10.33 8.23
C PHE A 84 -4.51 10.89 7.17
N GLU A 85 -5.29 11.89 7.56
CA GLU A 85 -6.26 12.58 6.71
C GLU A 85 -5.94 14.06 6.61
N PRO A 86 -6.17 14.70 5.45
CA PRO A 86 -6.10 16.16 5.37
C PRO A 86 -7.04 16.81 6.39
N LEU A 87 -6.54 17.83 7.10
CA LEU A 87 -7.35 18.64 8.03
C LEU A 87 -8.44 19.44 7.31
N VAL A 88 -8.21 19.78 6.05
CA VAL A 88 -9.10 20.59 5.23
C VAL A 88 -9.09 20.06 3.81
N GLY A 89 -10.25 20.14 3.16
CA GLY A 89 -10.43 19.73 1.76
C GLY A 89 -10.74 18.25 1.61
N GLU A 90 -10.67 17.78 0.36
CA GLU A 90 -10.92 16.39 0.02
C GLU A 90 -9.63 15.56 0.10
N ARG A 91 -9.78 14.24 0.19
CA ARG A 91 -8.64 13.33 0.26
C ARG A 91 -7.80 13.38 -1.01
N ASP A 92 -8.40 13.31 -2.21
CA ASP A 92 -7.71 13.44 -3.51
C ASP A 92 -6.39 12.66 -3.62
N GLY A 93 -6.34 11.42 -3.12
CA GLY A 93 -5.11 10.61 -3.14
C GLY A 93 -4.11 10.90 -2.01
N LYS A 94 -4.43 11.86 -1.13
CA LYS A 94 -3.58 12.34 -0.04
C LYS A 94 -3.75 11.56 1.27
N TYR A 95 -4.80 10.74 1.38
CA TYR A 95 -5.00 9.86 2.54
C TYR A 95 -3.99 8.72 2.55
N PHE A 96 -3.47 8.40 3.73
CA PHE A 96 -2.61 7.24 3.91
C PHE A 96 -2.77 6.58 5.28
N VAL A 97 -2.44 5.28 5.35
CA VAL A 97 -2.54 4.42 6.52
C VAL A 97 -1.20 3.77 6.76
N VAL A 98 -0.74 3.77 8.02
CA VAL A 98 0.40 2.99 8.46
C VAL A 98 -0.09 1.90 9.41
N SER A 99 -0.03 0.65 8.97
CA SER A 99 -0.31 -0.51 9.81
C SER A 99 0.93 -0.97 10.57
N LEU A 100 0.72 -1.48 11.79
CA LEU A 100 1.73 -2.06 12.65
C LEU A 100 1.35 -3.50 13.01
N ASP A 101 2.25 -4.44 12.73
CA ASP A 101 2.13 -5.87 13.07
C ASP A 101 0.87 -6.51 12.45
N SER A 102 0.45 -6.07 11.26
CA SER A 102 -0.64 -6.70 10.53
C SER A 102 -0.23 -8.11 10.09
N PRO A 103 -1.05 -9.15 10.33
CA PRO A 103 -0.71 -10.52 9.98
C PRO A 103 -0.81 -10.82 8.48
N HIS A 104 -1.31 -9.87 7.69
CA HIS A 104 -1.47 -10.00 6.25
C HIS A 104 -0.37 -9.29 5.47
N GLU A 105 0.52 -8.58 6.16
CA GLU A 105 1.59 -7.80 5.53
C GLU A 105 2.95 -8.49 5.64
N PRO A 106 3.84 -8.27 4.65
CA PRO A 106 5.17 -8.89 4.63
C PRO A 106 6.11 -8.29 5.68
N ALA A 107 5.79 -7.12 6.24
CA ALA A 107 6.66 -6.41 7.17
C ALA A 107 5.90 -5.86 8.37
N ARG A 108 6.67 -5.53 9.41
CA ARG A 108 6.18 -4.95 10.66
C ARG A 108 5.41 -3.64 10.45
N TRP A 109 5.90 -2.78 9.58
CA TRP A 109 5.27 -1.51 9.21
C TRP A 109 4.92 -1.53 7.74
N SER A 110 3.68 -1.23 7.40
CA SER A 110 3.22 -1.15 6.00
C SER A 110 2.44 0.13 5.77
N LEU A 111 2.79 0.84 4.70
CA LEU A 111 2.18 2.08 4.27
C LEU A 111 1.25 1.81 3.09
N TYR A 112 -0.02 2.17 3.27
CA TYR A 112 -1.01 2.24 2.21
C TYR A 112 -1.28 3.70 1.89
N THR A 113 -1.26 4.07 0.62
CA THR A 113 -1.64 5.40 0.17
C THR A 113 -2.84 5.28 -0.76
N GLU A 114 -3.73 6.25 -0.73
CA GLU A 114 -4.88 6.26 -1.62
C GLU A 114 -4.45 6.33 -3.10
N ARG A 115 -3.36 7.04 -3.41
CA ARG A 115 -2.78 7.11 -4.76
C ARG A 115 -2.26 5.78 -5.31
N TYR A 116 -1.81 4.87 -4.45
CA TYR A 116 -1.33 3.55 -4.87
C TYR A 116 -2.44 2.51 -4.85
N GLY A 117 -3.51 2.74 -4.08
CA GLY A 117 -4.60 1.80 -3.87
C GLY A 117 -4.42 0.94 -2.61
N TYR A 118 -5.42 0.11 -2.32
CA TYR A 118 -5.50 -0.67 -1.07
C TYR A 118 -5.37 -2.19 -1.26
N ASP A 119 -5.11 -2.65 -2.49
CA ASP A 119 -4.84 -4.06 -2.78
C ASP A 119 -3.43 -4.50 -2.32
N ALA A 120 -2.50 -3.55 -2.18
CA ALA A 120 -1.14 -3.78 -1.74
C ALA A 120 -0.54 -2.52 -1.09
N PRO A 121 0.40 -2.65 -0.14
CA PRO A 121 1.10 -1.51 0.43
C PRO A 121 2.01 -0.85 -0.63
N GLU A 122 2.10 0.48 -0.58
CA GLU A 122 3.06 1.25 -1.40
C GLU A 122 4.49 1.02 -0.88
N PHE A 123 4.65 0.88 0.44
CA PHE A 123 5.95 0.70 1.08
C PHE A 123 5.86 -0.16 2.34
N CYS A 124 6.86 -1.01 2.56
CA CYS A 124 6.96 -1.91 3.71
C CYS A 124 8.35 -1.80 4.34
N SER A 125 8.43 -1.83 5.67
CA SER A 125 9.72 -1.90 6.37
C SER A 125 9.59 -2.57 7.74
N GLY A 126 10.66 -3.24 8.17
CA GLY A 126 10.82 -3.71 9.55
C GLY A 126 11.11 -2.58 10.56
N ASN A 127 11.43 -1.37 10.07
CA ASN A 127 11.99 -0.27 10.85
C ASN A 127 11.14 1.01 10.72
N VAL A 128 10.65 1.52 11.85
CA VAL A 128 9.85 2.74 11.89
C VAL A 128 10.60 3.97 11.35
N ARG A 129 11.93 4.04 11.47
CA ARG A 129 12.73 5.17 10.96
C ARG A 129 12.76 5.22 9.43
N GLU A 130 12.73 4.06 8.78
CA GLU A 130 12.63 3.98 7.33
C GLU A 130 11.22 4.33 6.87
N MET A 131 10.21 3.85 7.58
CA MET A 131 8.82 4.21 7.35
C MET A 131 8.61 5.73 7.41
N THR A 132 9.10 6.39 8.46
CA THR A 132 8.94 7.85 8.60
C THR A 132 9.78 8.62 7.58
N ARG A 133 10.96 8.12 7.21
CA ARG A 133 11.77 8.69 6.14
C ARG A 133 11.04 8.63 4.80
N TYR A 134 10.38 7.51 4.49
CA TYR A 134 9.58 7.36 3.28
C TYR A 134 8.38 8.32 3.28
N ILE A 135 7.63 8.40 4.39
CA ILE A 135 6.51 9.34 4.54
C ILE A 135 6.96 10.80 4.34
N ASP A 136 8.07 11.20 4.97
CA ASP A 136 8.62 12.54 4.80
C ASP A 136 9.09 12.80 3.36
N ALA A 137 9.62 11.78 2.67
CA ALA A 137 10.06 11.89 1.28
C ALA A 137 8.91 12.07 0.29
N ILE A 138 7.75 11.43 0.52
CA ILE A 138 6.57 11.57 -0.36
C ILE A 138 5.74 12.82 -0.05
N ALA A 139 5.94 13.49 1.09
CA ALA A 139 5.12 14.63 1.48
C ALA A 139 5.09 15.78 0.45
N PRO A 140 6.20 16.17 -0.22
CA PRO A 140 6.14 17.16 -1.29
C PRO A 140 5.33 16.71 -2.52
N GLU A 141 5.24 15.41 -2.77
CA GLU A 141 4.42 14.85 -3.84
C GLU A 141 2.93 14.98 -3.50
N LEU A 142 2.56 14.63 -2.25
CA LEU A 142 1.20 14.78 -1.73
C LEU A 142 0.76 16.25 -1.74
N ALA A 143 1.66 17.17 -1.38
CA ALA A 143 1.39 18.61 -1.40
C ALA A 143 1.06 19.15 -2.79
N LYS A 144 1.64 18.54 -3.84
CA LYS A 144 1.44 18.95 -5.24
C LYS A 144 0.37 18.13 -5.96
N GLY A 145 -0.20 17.10 -5.31
CA GLY A 145 -1.05 16.12 -6.00
C GLY A 145 -0.30 15.37 -7.10
N TYR A 146 1.02 15.20 -6.95
CA TYR A 146 1.85 14.53 -7.94
C TYR A 146 1.66 13.01 -7.83
N LEU A 147 1.40 12.36 -8.96
CA LEU A 147 1.37 10.91 -9.09
C LEU A 147 2.73 10.40 -9.59
N PRO A 148 3.47 9.63 -8.77
CA PRO A 148 4.75 9.05 -9.18
C PRO A 148 4.59 8.07 -10.35
N GLY A 149 5.66 7.91 -11.14
CA GLY A 149 5.67 7.01 -12.31
C GLY A 149 5.25 5.57 -11.97
N PHE A 150 5.66 5.06 -10.81
CA PHE A 150 5.31 3.70 -10.37
C PHE A 150 3.80 3.45 -10.22
N VAL A 151 2.99 4.52 -10.07
CA VAL A 151 1.52 4.39 -10.05
C VAL A 151 1.00 4.03 -11.44
N GLN A 152 1.53 4.66 -12.48
CA GLN A 152 1.21 4.34 -13.87
C GLN A 152 1.77 2.97 -14.27
N GLU A 153 2.96 2.63 -13.78
CA GLU A 153 3.54 1.29 -13.97
C GLU A 153 2.66 0.19 -13.36
N LYS A 154 2.17 0.38 -12.13
CA LYS A 154 1.23 -0.55 -11.51
C LYS A 154 -0.05 -0.71 -12.34
N GLU A 155 -0.61 0.39 -12.84
CA GLU A 155 -1.82 0.35 -13.68
C GLU A 155 -1.56 -0.41 -14.99
N ALA A 156 -0.38 -0.23 -15.61
CA ALA A 156 0.04 -1.00 -16.78
C ALA A 156 0.12 -2.50 -16.47
N VAL A 157 0.70 -2.88 -15.32
CA VAL A 157 0.71 -4.27 -14.84
C VAL A 157 -0.71 -4.78 -14.63
N ALA A 158 -1.60 -4.00 -14.02
CA ALA A 158 -3.00 -4.40 -13.80
C ALA A 158 -3.72 -4.71 -15.11
N ARG A 159 -3.50 -3.89 -16.15
CA ARG A 159 -4.08 -4.10 -17.49
C ARG A 159 -3.50 -5.31 -18.20
N TYR A 160 -2.19 -5.51 -18.10
CA TYR A 160 -1.55 -6.72 -18.59
C TYR A 160 -2.19 -7.97 -17.98
N VAL A 161 -2.33 -8.02 -16.65
CA VAL A 161 -2.95 -9.17 -15.97
C VAL A 161 -4.40 -9.36 -16.40
N LEU A 162 -5.19 -8.28 -16.47
CA LEU A 162 -6.58 -8.37 -16.90
C LEU A 162 -6.72 -8.88 -18.34
N GLN A 163 -5.88 -8.41 -19.25
CA GLN A 163 -5.89 -8.81 -20.66
C GLN A 163 -5.55 -10.28 -20.84
N HIS A 164 -4.55 -10.78 -20.12
CA HIS A 164 -4.05 -12.15 -20.31
C HIS A 164 -4.79 -13.19 -19.46
N GLU A 165 -5.08 -12.88 -18.20
CA GLU A 165 -5.71 -13.82 -17.26
C GLU A 165 -7.24 -13.71 -17.23
N GLY A 166 -7.81 -12.69 -17.89
CA GLY A 166 -9.26 -12.41 -17.91
C GLY A 166 -9.84 -11.99 -16.55
N LYS A 167 -8.98 -11.76 -15.54
CA LYS A 167 -9.33 -11.33 -14.19
C LYS A 167 -8.31 -10.33 -13.68
N ALA A 168 -8.75 -9.38 -12.86
CA ALA A 168 -7.83 -8.50 -12.16
C ALA A 168 -6.94 -9.31 -11.19
N ALA A 169 -5.70 -8.87 -11.04
CA ALA A 169 -4.81 -9.38 -9.99
C ALA A 169 -5.45 -9.21 -8.61
N TYR A 170 -5.19 -10.14 -7.71
CA TYR A 170 -5.63 -10.02 -6.31
C TYR A 170 -4.89 -8.88 -5.60
N CYS A 171 -3.58 -8.75 -5.86
CA CYS A 171 -2.76 -7.63 -5.41
C CYS A 171 -1.57 -7.42 -6.35
N ILE A 172 -1.04 -6.19 -6.41
CA ILE A 172 0.18 -5.85 -7.13
C ILE A 172 1.14 -5.12 -6.19
N ARG A 173 2.15 -5.84 -5.71
CA ARG A 173 3.16 -5.34 -4.77
C ARG A 173 4.32 -4.72 -5.51
N ARG A 174 4.84 -3.62 -4.97
CA ARG A 174 6.07 -2.99 -5.43
C ARG A 174 7.26 -3.62 -4.69
N GLU A 175 8.16 -4.24 -5.45
CA GLU A 175 9.34 -4.93 -4.92
C GLU A 175 10.63 -4.11 -5.11
N GLY A 176 10.58 -3.07 -5.95
CA GLY A 176 11.71 -2.18 -6.21
C GLY A 176 11.38 -1.04 -7.16
N GLU A 177 12.42 -0.43 -7.71
CA GLU A 177 12.27 0.47 -8.86
C GLU A 177 11.91 -0.34 -10.09
N HIS A 178 10.81 0.03 -10.76
CA HIS A 178 10.29 -0.64 -11.95
C HIS A 178 9.95 -2.13 -11.77
N LEU A 179 9.94 -2.65 -10.53
CA LEU A 179 9.77 -4.07 -10.24
C LEU A 179 8.56 -4.29 -9.34
N PHE A 180 7.71 -5.22 -9.77
CA PHE A 180 6.48 -5.58 -9.11
C PHE A 180 6.34 -7.11 -8.99
N ALA A 181 5.49 -7.53 -8.07
CA ALA A 181 5.00 -8.89 -7.98
C ALA A 181 3.48 -8.85 -7.87
N TYR A 182 2.77 -9.52 -8.78
CA TYR A 182 1.31 -9.62 -8.73
C TYR A 182 0.89 -11.02 -8.27
N GLN A 183 -0.22 -11.09 -7.53
CA GLN A 183 -0.87 -12.36 -7.20
C GLN A 183 -2.02 -12.61 -8.17
N SER A 184 -1.96 -13.71 -8.91
CA SER A 184 -3.04 -14.09 -9.82
C SER A 184 -4.30 -14.48 -9.06
N SER A 185 -5.45 -13.96 -9.49
CA SER A 185 -6.77 -14.40 -9.00
C SER A 185 -7.23 -15.73 -9.62
N VAL A 186 -6.47 -16.28 -10.57
CA VAL A 186 -6.77 -17.54 -11.26
C VAL A 186 -6.17 -18.72 -10.49
N ASP A 187 -4.89 -18.63 -10.14
CA ASP A 187 -4.16 -19.73 -9.51
C ASP A 187 -3.50 -19.39 -8.16
N TRP A 188 -3.67 -18.16 -7.66
CA TRP A 188 -3.17 -17.66 -6.38
C TRP A 188 -1.64 -17.60 -6.25
N LYS A 189 -0.90 -17.76 -7.36
CA LYS A 189 0.56 -17.66 -7.37
C LYS A 189 1.02 -16.23 -7.56
N TYR A 190 2.18 -15.93 -6.97
CA TYR A 190 2.92 -14.70 -7.22
C TYR A 190 3.77 -14.84 -8.46
N ARG A 191 3.76 -13.81 -9.31
CA ARG A 191 4.60 -13.70 -10.51
C ARG A 191 5.30 -12.36 -10.50
N ALA A 192 6.59 -12.35 -10.86
CA ALA A 192 7.36 -11.13 -10.96
C ALA A 192 7.13 -10.47 -12.33
N VAL A 193 7.15 -9.14 -12.33
CA VAL A 193 6.93 -8.35 -13.54
C VAL A 193 7.66 -7.02 -13.38
N ALA A 194 8.39 -6.63 -14.41
CA ALA A 194 8.93 -5.28 -14.49
C ALA A 194 7.99 -4.38 -15.30
N ALA A 195 7.95 -3.10 -14.97
CA ALA A 195 7.22 -2.10 -15.74
C ALA A 195 7.94 -0.75 -15.71
N SER A 196 8.12 -0.12 -16.87
CA SER A 196 8.78 1.19 -16.98
C SER A 196 8.29 1.96 -18.21
N ALA A 197 8.38 3.30 -18.15
CA ALA A 197 8.15 4.17 -19.29
C ALA A 197 9.22 4.05 -20.39
N SER A 198 10.39 3.47 -20.08
CA SER A 198 11.48 3.26 -21.03
C SER A 198 11.95 1.81 -21.03
N ILE A 199 12.26 1.29 -22.22
CA ILE A 199 12.87 -0.05 -22.37
C ILE A 199 14.24 -0.11 -21.69
N ASP A 200 14.97 1.00 -21.64
CA ASP A 200 16.33 1.05 -21.09
C ASP A 200 16.36 1.11 -19.55
N GLU A 201 15.22 1.40 -18.92
CA GLU A 201 15.06 1.47 -17.46
C GLU A 201 14.60 0.15 -16.84
N ALA A 202 14.20 -0.83 -17.67
CA ALA A 202 13.84 -2.16 -17.20
C ALA A 202 15.05 -2.88 -16.58
N PRO A 203 14.89 -3.64 -15.48
CA PRO A 203 15.96 -4.44 -14.92
C PRO A 203 16.52 -5.43 -15.96
N LYS A 204 17.83 -5.65 -15.96
CA LYS A 204 18.54 -6.40 -17.01
C LYS A 204 18.07 -7.85 -17.16
N GLU A 205 17.45 -8.39 -16.12
CA GLU A 205 16.87 -9.72 -16.09
C GLU A 205 15.60 -9.85 -16.94
N TYR A 206 15.03 -8.74 -17.42
CA TYR A 206 13.78 -8.69 -18.18
C TYR A 206 14.03 -8.31 -19.65
N PRO A 207 14.11 -9.29 -20.57
CA PRO A 207 14.46 -9.02 -21.96
C PRO A 207 13.34 -8.27 -22.71
N ALA A 208 13.72 -7.22 -23.44
CA ALA A 208 12.80 -6.36 -24.20
C ALA A 208 11.96 -7.09 -25.27
N VAL A 209 12.36 -8.30 -25.68
CA VAL A 209 11.64 -9.12 -26.66
C VAL A 209 10.25 -9.53 -26.14
N GLN A 210 10.08 -9.63 -24.82
CA GLN A 210 8.82 -10.02 -24.19
C GLN A 210 8.01 -8.80 -23.71
N ALA A 211 8.45 -7.59 -24.04
CA ALA A 211 7.82 -6.37 -23.58
C ALA A 211 6.51 -6.11 -24.34
N GLU A 212 5.44 -5.85 -23.59
CA GLU A 212 4.16 -5.39 -24.12
C GLU A 212 3.89 -3.97 -23.66
N GLN A 213 3.28 -3.15 -24.52
CA GLN A 213 3.05 -1.75 -24.23
C GLN A 213 1.60 -1.46 -23.81
N TYR A 214 1.43 -0.77 -22.69
CA TYR A 214 0.16 -0.36 -22.11
C TYR A 214 0.24 1.14 -21.77
N GLU A 215 -0.48 1.98 -22.50
CA GLU A 215 -0.53 3.45 -22.31
C GLU A 215 0.85 4.12 -22.18
N GLY A 216 1.82 3.69 -22.99
CA GLY A 216 3.17 4.28 -22.97
C GLY A 216 4.12 3.64 -21.96
N ILE A 217 3.66 2.71 -21.13
CA ILE A 217 4.48 1.90 -20.23
C ILE A 217 4.75 0.53 -20.87
N TYR A 218 5.99 0.07 -20.80
CA TYR A 218 6.40 -1.28 -21.18
C TYR A 218 6.28 -2.20 -19.97
N VAL A 219 5.61 -3.34 -20.13
CA VAL A 219 5.46 -4.39 -19.14
C VAL A 219 6.25 -5.62 -19.58
N PHE A 220 7.12 -6.12 -18.69
CA PHE A 220 8.01 -7.23 -18.94
C PHE A 220 7.70 -8.37 -17.95
N PRO A 221 6.91 -9.37 -18.34
CA PRO A 221 6.60 -10.50 -17.46
C PRO A 221 7.82 -11.41 -17.31
N SER A 222 8.07 -11.92 -16.09
CA SER A 222 9.16 -12.90 -15.88
C SER A 222 8.79 -14.31 -16.35
N GLU A 223 7.49 -14.61 -16.39
CA GLU A 223 6.94 -15.91 -16.76
C GLU A 223 5.53 -15.74 -17.37
N ALA A 224 4.99 -16.83 -17.94
CA ALA A 224 3.67 -16.80 -18.56
C ALA A 224 2.55 -16.49 -17.54
N PRO A 225 1.53 -15.67 -17.92
CA PRO A 225 0.33 -15.46 -17.14
C PRO A 225 -0.40 -16.76 -16.80
N ALA A 226 -1.20 -16.75 -15.73
CA ALA A 226 -2.08 -17.87 -15.44
C ALA A 226 -3.12 -18.04 -16.55
N GLN A 227 -3.22 -19.26 -17.10
CA GLN A 227 -4.27 -19.61 -18.04
C GLN A 227 -5.47 -20.18 -17.27
N GLY A 228 -6.67 -19.65 -17.55
CA GLY A 228 -7.89 -20.26 -17.03
C GLY A 228 -8.18 -21.60 -17.72
N LYS A 229 -8.84 -22.54 -17.03
CA LYS A 229 -9.26 -23.84 -17.62
C LYS A 229 -10.03 -23.71 -18.95
N GLU A 230 -10.71 -22.58 -19.16
CA GLU A 230 -11.43 -22.24 -20.40
C GLU A 230 -10.49 -21.77 -21.53
N GLN A 231 -9.47 -20.97 -21.21
CA GLN A 231 -8.47 -20.53 -22.19
C GLN A 231 -7.58 -21.70 -22.64
N ASP A 232 -7.23 -22.60 -21.70
CA ASP A 232 -6.55 -23.87 -22.02
C ASP A 232 -7.37 -24.71 -23.00
N ALA A 233 -8.67 -24.84 -22.75
CA ALA A 233 -9.57 -25.60 -23.61
C ALA A 233 -9.70 -24.98 -25.01
N ILE A 234 -9.73 -23.64 -25.10
CA ILE A 234 -9.76 -22.91 -26.37
C ILE A 234 -8.42 -23.09 -27.11
N GLN A 235 -7.27 -22.84 -26.47
CA GLN A 235 -5.96 -23.02 -27.11
C GLN A 235 -5.72 -24.47 -27.56
N GLN A 236 -6.10 -25.47 -26.75
CA GLN A 236 -6.03 -26.88 -27.14
C GLN A 236 -6.95 -27.20 -28.32
N ALA A 237 -8.15 -26.62 -28.38
CA ALA A 237 -9.07 -26.79 -29.51
C ALA A 237 -8.55 -26.14 -30.80
N TRP A 238 -7.90 -24.97 -30.69
CA TRP A 238 -7.23 -24.30 -31.80
C TRP A 238 -6.02 -25.09 -32.31
N HIS A 239 -5.18 -25.61 -31.42
CA HIS A 239 -4.03 -26.45 -31.80
C HIS A 239 -4.45 -27.75 -32.52
N ARG A 240 -5.53 -28.41 -32.08
CA ARG A 240 -6.06 -29.59 -32.78
C ARG A 240 -6.55 -29.25 -34.20
N LYS A 241 -7.23 -28.12 -34.39
CA LYS A 241 -7.69 -27.68 -35.72
C LYS A 241 -6.55 -27.24 -36.65
N GLY A 242 -5.40 -26.86 -36.11
CA GLY A 242 -4.21 -26.49 -36.88
C GLY A 242 -3.34 -27.68 -37.32
N GLN A 243 -3.47 -28.84 -36.66
CA GLN A 243 -2.73 -30.07 -37.01
C GLN A 243 -3.48 -30.96 -38.03
N GLU A 244 -4.75 -30.67 -38.32
CA GLU A 244 -5.58 -31.39 -39.30
C GLU A 244 -5.56 -30.75 -40.71
N ARG A 245 -4.63 -29.82 -40.99
CA ARG A 245 -4.39 -29.22 -42.32
C ARG A 245 -2.96 -29.47 -42.78
#